data_AF-A0A1V4S0E7-F1
#
_entry.id   AF-A0A1V4S0E7-F1
#
_cell.length_a   1.000
_cell.length_b   1.000
_cell.length_c   1.000
_cell.angle_alpha   90.00
_cell.angle_beta   90.00
_cell.angle_gamma   90.00
#
_symmetry.space_group_name_H-M   'P 1'
#
loop_
_entity.id
_entity.type
_entity.pdbx_description
1 polymer ?
#
loop_
_entity_poly.entity_id
_entity_poly.type
_entity_poly.pdbx_seq_one_letter_code
_entity_poly.pdbx_strand_id
1 'polypeptide(L)'
;MIGMAGTGKSYWANKLAEHGFRLFCCDDLISKKLAPLLKRPDGTIIRMGEWMGFPFHAGYKKRESKYLKFEIEVLNEILDYLEDHDNNLDEDVVVDTTGSVIYTGEGILKRLRQYTTVVHLAITPEVREQLLRAYIFNPHPMLWRDIFSKKPNEANDAALERCYLKLIIARQQLYERNADVEINYYTRREEGFGVSDFLHLAASTSRSKGKCKSPSIPL
;
A
#
# COMPACT_ATOMS: atom_id res chain seq x y z
N MET A 1 4.13 -4.56 -3.44
CA MET A 1 4.52 -4.54 -1.99
C MET A 1 3.43 -3.88 -1.17
N ILE A 2 3.12 -4.43 0.00
CA ILE A 2 2.10 -3.91 0.92
C ILE A 2 2.71 -3.68 2.32
N GLY A 3 2.05 -2.85 3.14
CA GLY A 3 2.51 -2.50 4.48
C GLY A 3 2.20 -1.06 4.87
N MET A 4 2.39 -0.74 6.16
CA MET A 4 2.13 0.60 6.71
C MET A 4 2.94 1.71 6.00
N ALA A 5 2.48 2.96 6.12
CA ALA A 5 3.31 4.10 5.73
C ALA A 5 4.61 4.09 6.57
N GLY A 6 5.74 4.44 5.95
CA GLY A 6 7.04 4.45 6.62
C GLY A 6 7.73 3.09 6.77
N THR A 7 7.15 1.97 6.30
CA THR A 7 7.80 0.64 6.42
C THR A 7 8.92 0.39 5.41
N GLY A 8 9.12 1.29 4.44
CA GLY A 8 10.16 1.21 3.42
C GLY A 8 9.70 0.66 2.06
N LYS A 9 8.40 0.62 1.76
CA LYS A 9 7.89 0.12 0.47
C LYS A 9 8.49 0.88 -0.71
N SER A 10 8.38 2.21 -0.72
CA SER A 10 8.94 3.05 -1.78
C SER A 10 10.47 2.94 -1.87
N TYR A 11 11.17 2.74 -0.75
CA TYR A 11 12.62 2.49 -0.78
C TYR A 11 12.96 1.21 -1.55
N TRP A 12 12.30 0.10 -1.22
CA TRP A 12 12.51 -1.17 -1.92
C TRP A 12 12.00 -1.15 -3.35
N ALA A 13 10.92 -0.40 -3.63
CA ALA A 13 10.39 -0.24 -4.98
C ALA A 13 11.38 0.50 -5.89
N ASN A 14 11.99 1.57 -5.38
CA ASN A 14 13.03 2.29 -6.10
C ASN A 14 14.29 1.43 -6.28
N LYS A 15 14.73 0.69 -5.25
CA LYS A 15 15.86 -0.24 -5.40
C LYS A 15 15.61 -1.30 -6.48
N LEU A 16 14.40 -1.86 -6.54
CA LEU A 16 14.03 -2.80 -7.60
C LEU A 16 14.00 -2.11 -8.97
N ALA A 17 13.52 -0.87 -9.04
CA ALA A 17 13.50 -0.09 -10.27
C ALA A 17 14.91 0.22 -10.80
N GLU A 18 15.85 0.55 -9.90
CA GLU A 18 17.27 0.69 -10.21
C GLU A 18 17.89 -0.62 -10.73
N HIS A 19 17.29 -1.77 -10.40
CA HIS A 19 17.66 -3.10 -10.90
C HIS A 19 16.84 -3.55 -12.12
N GLY A 20 16.21 -2.61 -12.83
CA GLY A 20 15.54 -2.87 -14.11
C GLY A 20 14.04 -3.18 -14.01
N PHE A 21 13.46 -3.19 -12.81
CA PHE A 21 12.01 -3.37 -12.68
C PHE A 21 11.27 -2.10 -13.13
N ARG A 22 10.16 -2.26 -13.82
CA ARG A 22 9.22 -1.17 -14.03
C ARG A 22 8.47 -0.86 -12.74
N LEU A 23 8.57 0.38 -12.29
CA LEU A 23 7.88 0.85 -11.08
C LEU A 23 6.49 1.45 -11.39
N PHE A 24 5.46 0.85 -10.80
CA PHE A 24 4.15 1.48 -10.62
C PHE A 24 4.01 2.03 -9.20
N CYS A 25 4.20 3.33 -9.03
CA CYS A 25 3.97 4.03 -7.76
C CYS A 25 2.50 4.47 -7.65
N CYS A 26 1.73 3.82 -6.77
CA CYS A 26 0.31 4.12 -6.61
C CYS A 26 0.06 5.54 -6.12
N ASP A 27 0.86 6.05 -5.18
CA ASP A 27 0.69 7.42 -4.67
C ASP A 27 0.90 8.47 -5.78
N ASP A 28 1.86 8.26 -6.69
CA ASP A 28 2.08 9.16 -7.83
C ASP A 28 0.93 9.11 -8.84
N LEU A 29 0.44 7.92 -9.15
CA LEU A 29 -0.68 7.72 -10.07
C LEU A 29 -1.98 8.30 -9.51
N ILE A 30 -2.24 8.13 -8.21
CA ILE A 30 -3.38 8.74 -7.53
C ILE A 30 -3.24 10.26 -7.52
N SER A 31 -2.04 10.79 -7.23
CA SER A 31 -1.75 12.22 -7.25
C SER A 31 -2.05 12.83 -8.63
N LYS A 32 -1.68 12.16 -9.72
CA LYS A 32 -2.01 12.57 -11.10
C LYS A 32 -3.52 12.65 -11.33
N LYS A 33 -4.30 11.64 -10.88
CA LYS A 33 -5.78 11.67 -10.99
C LYS A 33 -6.41 12.74 -10.10
N LEU A 34 -5.81 13.03 -8.95
CA LEU A 34 -6.27 14.08 -8.03
C LEU A 34 -5.88 15.49 -8.46
N ALA A 35 -4.91 15.67 -9.36
CA ALA A 35 -4.36 16.97 -9.73
C ALA A 35 -5.41 18.07 -10.03
N PRO A 36 -6.54 17.80 -10.71
CA PRO A 36 -7.59 18.80 -10.91
C PRO A 36 -8.24 19.31 -9.61
N LEU A 37 -8.20 18.52 -8.54
CA LEU A 37 -8.75 18.81 -7.21
C LEU A 37 -7.71 19.37 -6.23
N LEU A 38 -6.43 19.32 -6.59
CA LEU A 38 -5.32 19.81 -5.77
C LEU A 38 -5.04 21.30 -5.98
N LYS A 39 -6.10 22.08 -6.23
CA LYS A 39 -6.03 23.54 -6.39
C LYS A 39 -7.04 24.21 -5.47
N ARG A 40 -6.58 25.20 -4.72
CA ARG A 40 -7.44 26.11 -3.96
C ARG A 40 -8.17 27.08 -4.91
N PRO A 41 -9.24 27.75 -4.45
CA PRO A 41 -9.95 28.75 -5.26
C PRO A 41 -9.05 29.90 -5.77
N ASP A 42 -7.97 30.20 -5.06
CA ASP A 42 -6.97 31.21 -5.44
C ASP A 42 -5.93 30.70 -6.46
N GLY A 43 -6.07 29.46 -6.93
CA GLY A 43 -5.15 28.82 -7.88
C GLY A 43 -3.93 28.14 -7.24
N THR A 44 -3.73 28.27 -5.92
CA THR A 44 -2.60 27.63 -5.21
C THR A 44 -2.70 26.12 -5.29
N ILE A 45 -1.62 25.47 -5.75
CA ILE A 45 -1.51 24.01 -5.74
C ILE A 45 -1.24 23.54 -4.32
N ILE A 46 -2.02 22.57 -3.85
CA ILE A 46 -1.87 21.95 -2.52
C ILE A 46 -1.40 20.51 -2.65
N ARG A 47 -0.68 20.02 -1.63
CA ARG A 47 -0.24 18.61 -1.61
C ARG A 47 -1.43 17.69 -1.37
N MET A 48 -1.36 16.47 -1.90
CA MET A 48 -2.41 15.45 -1.74
C MET A 48 -2.77 15.20 -0.26
N GLY A 49 -1.78 15.13 0.62
CA GLY A 49 -2.00 15.00 2.06
C GLY A 49 -2.80 16.18 2.62
N GLU A 50 -2.41 17.41 2.29
CA GLU A 50 -3.12 18.61 2.72
C GLU A 50 -4.58 18.64 2.23
N TRP A 51 -4.80 18.28 0.97
CA TRP A 51 -6.14 18.11 0.42
C TRP A 51 -6.95 17.08 1.22
N MET A 52 -6.38 15.91 1.52
CA MET A 52 -7.05 14.87 2.31
C MET A 52 -7.48 15.40 3.69
N GLY A 53 -6.53 16.01 4.42
CA GLY A 53 -6.72 16.48 5.78
C GLY A 53 -6.90 15.34 6.80
N PHE A 54 -7.30 15.69 8.02
CA PHE A 54 -7.44 14.77 9.14
C PHE A 54 -8.88 14.30 9.36
N PRO A 55 -9.10 13.16 10.03
CA PRO A 55 -10.43 12.55 10.17
C PRO A 55 -11.45 13.40 10.95
N PHE A 56 -10.98 14.36 11.75
CA PHE A 56 -11.81 15.34 12.46
C PHE A 56 -12.06 16.64 11.67
N HIS A 57 -11.48 16.80 10.46
CA HIS A 57 -11.76 17.94 9.60
C HIS A 57 -13.06 17.75 8.82
N ALA A 58 -13.80 18.85 8.65
CA ALA A 58 -15.01 18.86 7.84
C ALA A 58 -14.73 18.35 6.40
N GLY A 59 -15.65 17.52 5.90
CA GLY A 59 -15.55 16.93 4.56
C GLY A 59 -14.51 15.82 4.40
N TYR A 60 -13.78 15.43 5.46
CA TYR A 60 -12.79 14.36 5.39
C TYR A 60 -13.35 13.08 4.80
N LYS A 61 -14.52 12.59 5.27
CA LYS A 61 -15.14 11.36 4.77
C LYS A 61 -15.38 11.39 3.26
N LYS A 62 -15.79 12.54 2.71
CA LYS A 62 -15.99 12.71 1.26
C LYS A 62 -14.66 12.61 0.50
N ARG A 63 -13.60 13.22 1.01
CA ARG A 63 -12.25 13.17 0.41
C ARG A 63 -11.63 11.79 0.54
N GLU A 64 -11.82 11.13 1.68
CA GLU A 64 -11.43 9.75 1.94
C GLU A 64 -12.07 8.79 0.92
N SER A 65 -13.39 8.86 0.72
CA SER A 65 -14.07 8.03 -0.29
C SER A 65 -13.60 8.33 -1.71
N LYS A 66 -13.32 9.60 -2.02
CA LYS A 66 -12.83 10.01 -3.34
C LYS A 66 -11.42 9.50 -3.61
N TYR A 67 -10.51 9.58 -2.63
CA TYR A 67 -9.18 9.00 -2.73
C TYR A 67 -9.25 7.49 -2.92
N LEU A 68 -10.05 6.78 -2.11
CA LEU A 68 -10.18 5.33 -2.23
C LEU A 68 -10.70 4.92 -3.61
N LYS A 69 -11.63 5.70 -4.18
CA LYS A 69 -12.10 5.47 -5.56
C LYS A 69 -10.96 5.59 -6.57
N PHE A 70 -10.11 6.62 -6.46
CA PHE A 70 -8.95 6.75 -7.35
C PHE A 70 -7.89 5.68 -7.11
N GLU A 71 -7.68 5.25 -5.87
CA GLU A 71 -6.80 4.12 -5.56
C GLU A 71 -7.30 2.82 -6.23
N ILE A 72 -8.60 2.57 -6.16
CA ILE A 72 -9.26 1.45 -6.86
C ILE A 72 -9.09 1.55 -8.37
N GLU A 73 -9.30 2.73 -8.96
CA GLU A 73 -9.12 2.96 -10.40
C GLU A 73 -7.66 2.72 -10.83
N VAL A 74 -6.69 3.26 -10.10
CA VAL A 74 -5.25 3.06 -10.37
C VAL A 74 -4.86 1.58 -10.30
N LEU A 75 -5.33 0.86 -9.29
CA LEU A 75 -5.01 -0.56 -9.16
C LEU A 75 -5.63 -1.38 -10.28
N ASN A 76 -6.86 -1.07 -10.70
CA ASN A 76 -7.45 -1.74 -11.86
C ASN A 76 -6.63 -1.46 -13.13
N GLU A 77 -6.21 -0.22 -13.38
CA GLU A 77 -5.37 0.10 -14.56
C GLU A 77 -4.03 -0.65 -14.54
N ILE A 78 -3.40 -0.80 -13.37
CA ILE A 78 -2.16 -1.60 -13.23
C ILE A 78 -2.45 -3.08 -13.46
N LEU A 79 -3.54 -3.60 -12.90
CA LEU A 79 -3.91 -5.02 -13.03
C LEU A 79 -4.30 -5.38 -14.46
N ASP A 80 -5.03 -4.50 -15.15
CA ASP A 80 -5.38 -4.66 -16.57
C ASP A 80 -4.09 -4.66 -17.42
N TYR A 81 -3.14 -3.76 -17.12
CA TYR A 81 -1.81 -3.80 -17.75
C TYR A 81 -1.09 -5.15 -17.54
N LEU A 82 -1.08 -5.67 -16.30
CA LEU A 82 -0.42 -6.95 -16.00
C LEU A 82 -1.11 -8.13 -16.69
N GLU A 83 -2.45 -8.12 -16.74
CA GLU A 83 -3.27 -9.17 -17.37
C GLU A 83 -3.08 -9.21 -18.89
N ASP A 84 -3.08 -8.05 -19.55
CA ASP A 84 -2.88 -7.95 -21.01
C ASP A 84 -1.50 -8.44 -21.46
N HIS A 85 -0.50 -8.41 -20.55
CA HIS A 85 0.88 -8.77 -20.85
C HIS A 85 1.33 -10.09 -20.20
N ASP A 86 0.40 -10.87 -19.61
CA ASP A 86 0.65 -12.15 -18.90
C ASP A 86 1.36 -13.22 -19.78
N ASN A 87 1.46 -13.00 -21.10
CA ASN A 87 2.15 -13.90 -22.04
C ASN A 87 3.34 -13.29 -22.79
N ASN A 88 3.74 -12.03 -22.52
CA ASN A 88 4.77 -11.32 -23.32
C ASN A 88 5.62 -10.29 -22.53
N LEU A 89 5.57 -10.25 -21.20
CA LEU A 89 6.50 -9.39 -20.44
C LEU A 89 7.89 -10.02 -20.44
N ASP A 90 8.77 -9.51 -21.29
CA ASP A 90 10.22 -9.53 -21.07
C ASP A 90 10.62 -8.42 -20.05
N GLU A 91 9.69 -8.02 -19.18
CA GLU A 91 9.80 -6.89 -18.25
C GLU A 91 9.35 -7.30 -16.84
N ASP A 92 10.26 -7.16 -15.87
CA ASP A 92 9.94 -7.32 -14.46
C ASP A 92 9.20 -6.09 -13.93
N VAL A 93 8.16 -6.29 -13.13
CA VAL A 93 7.32 -5.19 -12.61
C VAL A 93 7.33 -5.16 -11.07
N VAL A 94 7.45 -3.96 -10.51
CA VAL A 94 7.23 -3.69 -9.09
C VAL A 94 6.09 -2.71 -8.88
N VAL A 95 5.11 -3.11 -8.07
CA VAL A 95 3.99 -2.25 -7.66
C VAL A 95 4.21 -1.75 -6.24
N ASP A 96 4.46 -0.46 -6.07
CA ASP A 96 4.48 0.23 -4.77
C ASP A 96 3.05 0.68 -4.43
N THR A 97 2.37 -0.08 -3.57
CA THR A 97 0.99 0.23 -3.21
C THR A 97 0.93 1.27 -2.10
N THR A 98 -0.22 1.92 -1.96
CA THR A 98 -0.46 2.74 -0.76
C THR A 98 -0.59 1.85 0.49
N GLY A 99 -0.57 2.47 1.67
CA GLY A 99 -0.91 1.77 2.91
C GLY A 99 -2.42 1.45 3.06
N SER A 100 -3.30 1.98 2.22
CA SER A 100 -4.74 1.70 2.25
C SER A 100 -5.19 0.65 1.25
N VAL A 101 -4.26 0.01 0.53
CA VAL A 101 -4.55 -1.02 -0.49
C VAL A 101 -5.49 -2.11 0.03
N ILE A 102 -5.42 -2.45 1.32
CA ILE A 102 -6.28 -3.46 1.95
C ILE A 102 -7.77 -3.07 2.01
N TYR A 103 -8.13 -1.82 1.71
CA TYR A 103 -9.52 -1.33 1.66
C TYR A 103 -10.09 -1.29 0.23
N THR A 104 -9.31 -1.68 -0.78
CA THR A 104 -9.71 -1.60 -2.20
C THR A 104 -10.72 -2.68 -2.59
N GLY A 105 -10.90 -3.68 -1.73
CA GLY A 105 -11.89 -4.75 -1.87
C GLY A 105 -11.27 -6.08 -2.29
N GLU A 106 -11.93 -7.17 -1.89
CA GLU A 106 -11.43 -8.55 -2.07
C GLU A 106 -11.16 -8.91 -3.54
N GLY A 107 -11.94 -8.37 -4.49
CA GLY A 107 -11.73 -8.62 -5.91
C GLY A 107 -10.37 -8.11 -6.41
N ILE A 108 -10.00 -6.88 -6.04
CA ILE A 108 -8.72 -6.28 -6.42
C ILE A 108 -7.56 -6.97 -5.70
N LEU A 109 -7.71 -7.26 -4.40
CA LEU A 109 -6.70 -7.99 -3.64
C LEU A 109 -6.47 -9.41 -4.19
N LYS A 110 -7.52 -10.09 -4.66
CA LYS A 110 -7.41 -11.38 -5.33
C LYS A 110 -6.65 -11.25 -6.66
N ARG A 111 -6.97 -10.27 -7.49
CA ARG A 111 -6.25 -10.00 -8.75
C ARG A 111 -4.78 -9.68 -8.49
N LEU A 112 -4.46 -8.85 -7.49
CA LEU A 112 -3.09 -8.56 -7.08
C LEU A 112 -2.31 -9.84 -6.74
N ARG A 113 -2.87 -10.76 -5.95
CA ARG A 113 -2.25 -12.06 -5.63
C ARG A 113 -2.15 -13.04 -6.81
N GLN A 114 -2.95 -12.82 -7.86
CA GLN A 114 -2.96 -13.67 -9.04
C GLN A 114 -1.85 -13.26 -10.01
N TYR A 115 -1.67 -11.96 -10.25
CA TYR A 115 -0.72 -11.43 -11.24
C TYR A 115 0.61 -10.97 -10.63
N THR A 116 0.75 -10.98 -9.30
CA THR A 116 1.99 -10.57 -8.62
C THR A 116 2.29 -11.47 -7.44
N THR A 117 3.53 -11.43 -6.98
CA THR A 117 3.89 -11.88 -5.63
C THR A 117 3.67 -10.73 -4.64
N VAL A 118 2.71 -10.88 -3.74
CA VAL A 118 2.39 -9.85 -2.74
C VAL A 118 3.34 -9.95 -1.55
N VAL A 119 4.37 -9.10 -1.56
CA VAL A 119 5.34 -8.98 -0.46
C VAL A 119 4.85 -8.01 0.61
N HIS A 120 4.69 -8.48 1.84
CA HIS A 120 4.42 -7.68 3.04
C HIS A 120 5.72 -7.28 3.75
N LEU A 121 5.95 -5.97 3.88
CA LEU A 121 7.06 -5.42 4.66
C LEU A 121 6.66 -5.31 6.13
N ALA A 122 6.68 -6.44 6.84
CA ALA A 122 6.23 -6.53 8.21
C ALA A 122 7.09 -5.72 9.19
N ILE A 123 6.47 -5.39 10.33
CA ILE A 123 7.09 -4.65 11.43
C ILE A 123 6.85 -5.42 12.73
N THR A 124 7.81 -5.35 13.64
CA THR A 124 7.66 -5.91 14.98
C THR A 124 6.90 -4.94 15.88
N PRO A 125 6.40 -5.39 17.06
CA PRO A 125 5.76 -4.51 18.03
C PRO A 125 6.61 -3.30 18.42
N GLU A 126 7.93 -3.46 18.53
CA GLU A 126 8.86 -2.39 18.90
C GLU A 126 8.95 -1.33 17.79
N VAL A 127 9.03 -1.77 16.53
CA VAL A 127 9.04 -0.88 15.37
C VAL A 127 7.69 -0.16 15.22
N ARG A 128 6.58 -0.83 15.55
CA ARG A 128 5.26 -0.21 15.60
C ARG A 128 5.22 0.97 16.58
N GLU A 129 5.78 0.82 17.77
CA GLU A 129 5.88 1.92 18.74
C GLU A 129 6.72 3.09 18.20
N GLN A 130 7.80 2.80 17.46
CA GLN A 130 8.60 3.84 16.80
C GLN A 130 7.78 4.58 15.74
N LEU A 131 7.01 3.87 14.92
CA LEU A 131 6.11 4.47 13.93
C LEU A 131 5.00 5.30 14.57
N LEU A 132 4.45 4.85 15.71
CA LEU A 132 3.48 5.63 16.49
C LEU A 132 4.10 6.94 16.97
N ARG A 133 5.29 6.89 17.60
CA ARG A 133 5.99 8.10 18.06
C ARG A 133 6.29 9.07 16.92
N ALA A 134 6.76 8.55 15.78
CA ALA A 134 7.01 9.36 14.59
C ALA A 134 5.72 10.01 14.05
N TYR A 135 4.62 9.26 14.04
CA TYR A 135 3.31 9.77 13.62
C TYR A 135 2.76 10.84 14.56
N ILE A 136 2.86 10.67 15.88
CA ILE A 136 2.42 11.67 16.85
C ILE A 136 3.25 12.95 16.70
N PHE A 137 4.57 12.81 16.54
CA PHE A 137 5.48 13.94 16.40
C PHE A 137 5.21 14.76 15.13
N ASN A 138 4.93 14.09 14.01
CA ASN A 138 4.64 14.73 12.74
C ASN A 138 3.46 14.04 12.03
N PRO A 139 2.22 14.32 12.44
CA PRO A 139 1.06 13.63 11.92
C PRO A 139 0.86 13.97 10.45
N HIS A 140 0.58 12.96 9.65
CA HIS A 140 0.26 13.13 8.24
C HIS A 140 -1.10 12.48 7.91
N PRO A 141 -1.85 13.04 6.95
CA PRO A 141 -3.12 12.45 6.52
C PRO A 141 -2.99 11.01 6.01
N MET A 142 -3.97 10.18 6.36
CA MET A 142 -4.05 8.75 6.00
C MET A 142 -5.53 8.35 5.86
N LEU A 143 -5.81 7.21 5.24
CA LEU A 143 -7.14 6.61 5.21
C LEU A 143 -7.47 5.92 6.55
N TRP A 144 -8.34 6.53 7.34
CA TRP A 144 -8.77 6.04 8.65
C TRP A 144 -9.95 5.07 8.60
N ARG A 145 -10.77 5.13 7.56
CA ARG A 145 -12.05 4.41 7.44
C ARG A 145 -12.84 4.58 8.73
N ASP A 146 -13.35 3.49 9.30
CA ASP A 146 -14.19 3.51 10.51
C ASP A 146 -13.38 3.31 11.79
N ILE A 147 -12.04 3.34 11.70
CA ILE A 147 -11.15 3.10 12.85
C ILE A 147 -10.98 4.37 13.69
N PHE A 148 -11.02 5.55 13.07
CA PHE A 148 -10.98 6.80 13.82
C PHE A 148 -12.33 7.06 14.50
N SER A 149 -12.30 7.23 15.82
CA SER A 149 -13.41 7.74 16.60
C SER A 149 -12.89 8.66 17.69
N LYS A 150 -13.53 9.81 17.84
CA LYS A 150 -13.20 10.80 18.87
C LYS A 150 -14.20 10.66 20.02
N LYS A 151 -13.71 10.48 21.25
CA LYS A 151 -14.56 10.45 22.45
C LYS A 151 -15.05 11.85 22.81
N PRO A 152 -16.17 11.98 23.54
CA PRO A 152 -16.58 13.27 24.10
C PRO A 152 -15.43 13.92 24.87
N ASN A 153 -15.18 15.21 24.62
CA ASN A 153 -14.13 16.03 25.25
C ASN A 153 -12.68 15.56 25.04
N GLU A 154 -12.42 14.56 24.19
CA GLU A 154 -11.05 14.15 23.83
C GLU A 154 -10.39 15.21 22.95
N ALA A 155 -9.09 15.46 23.12
CA ALA A 155 -8.34 16.31 22.20
C ALA A 155 -8.09 15.57 20.87
N ASN A 156 -7.89 16.31 19.77
CA ASN A 156 -7.75 15.69 18.44
C ASN A 156 -6.48 14.84 18.32
N ASP A 157 -5.37 15.30 18.90
CA ASP A 157 -4.09 14.60 19.00
C ASP A 157 -4.20 13.31 19.83
N ALA A 158 -4.84 13.37 21.00
CA ALA A 158 -5.09 12.20 21.84
C ALA A 158 -5.97 11.16 21.12
N ALA A 159 -6.99 11.63 20.38
CA ALA A 159 -7.82 10.75 19.55
C ALA A 159 -7.02 10.10 18.41
N LEU A 160 -6.13 10.86 17.75
CA LEU A 160 -5.25 10.35 16.70
C LEU A 160 -4.30 9.28 17.23
N GLU A 161 -3.58 9.53 18.32
CA GLU A 161 -2.68 8.57 18.95
C GLU A 161 -3.40 7.25 19.27
N ARG A 162 -4.52 7.34 20.00
CA ARG A 162 -5.30 6.17 20.40
C ARG A 162 -5.83 5.39 19.20
N CYS A 163 -6.30 6.08 18.17
CA CYS A 163 -6.85 5.42 16.98
C CYS A 163 -5.75 4.90 16.06
N TYR A 164 -4.56 5.51 16.03
CA TYR A 164 -3.47 5.11 15.15
C TYR A 164 -2.95 3.71 15.49
N LEU A 165 -2.82 3.40 16.79
CA LEU A 165 -2.43 2.07 17.21
C LEU A 165 -3.45 1.00 16.75
N LYS A 166 -4.75 1.31 16.87
CA LYS A 166 -5.82 0.44 16.36
C LYS A 166 -5.73 0.28 14.84
N LEU A 167 -5.41 1.36 14.13
CA LEU A 167 -5.26 1.37 12.67
C LEU A 167 -4.11 0.45 12.23
N ILE A 168 -2.93 0.55 12.87
CA ILE A 168 -1.79 -0.30 12.54
C ILE A 168 -2.15 -1.77 12.77
N ILE A 169 -2.71 -2.12 13.94
CA ILE A 169 -3.01 -3.50 14.28
C ILE A 169 -4.04 -4.09 13.29
N ALA A 170 -5.11 -3.35 13.00
CA ALA A 170 -6.12 -3.80 12.06
C ALA A 170 -5.56 -3.98 10.64
N ARG A 171 -4.71 -3.05 10.18
CA ARG A 171 -4.09 -3.15 8.86
C ARG A 171 -3.07 -4.27 8.78
N GLN A 172 -2.30 -4.50 9.83
CA GLN A 172 -1.32 -5.58 9.91
C GLN A 172 -1.99 -6.94 9.66
N GLN A 173 -3.09 -7.22 10.34
CA GLN A 173 -3.87 -8.45 10.12
C GLN A 173 -4.35 -8.60 8.67
N LEU A 174 -4.76 -7.49 8.05
CA LEU A 174 -5.17 -7.50 6.65
C LEU A 174 -3.99 -7.67 5.68
N TYR A 175 -2.82 -7.12 5.99
CA TYR A 175 -1.63 -7.37 5.17
C TYR A 175 -1.19 -8.83 5.26
N GLU A 176 -1.10 -9.37 6.47
CA GLU A 176 -0.75 -10.79 6.71
C GLU A 176 -1.67 -11.74 5.96
N ARG A 177 -2.99 -11.47 5.96
CA ARG A 177 -3.97 -12.26 5.22
C ARG A 177 -3.82 -12.19 3.70
N ASN A 178 -3.27 -11.10 3.17
CA ASN A 178 -3.19 -10.85 1.73
C ASN A 178 -1.79 -11.01 1.14
N ALA A 179 -0.78 -11.27 1.96
CA ALA A 179 0.59 -11.47 1.53
C ALA A 179 0.84 -12.91 1.06
N ASP A 180 1.68 -13.06 0.04
CA ASP A 180 2.28 -14.34 -0.35
C ASP A 180 3.61 -14.57 0.40
N VAL A 181 4.31 -13.50 0.75
CA VAL A 181 5.59 -13.52 1.47
C VAL A 181 5.61 -12.37 2.47
N GLU A 182 6.16 -12.64 3.65
CA GLU A 182 6.52 -11.62 4.61
C GLU A 182 8.04 -11.46 4.69
N ILE A 183 8.53 -10.22 4.63
CA ILE A 183 9.94 -9.90 4.83
C ILE A 183 10.04 -8.98 6.06
N ASN A 184 10.68 -9.47 7.12
CA ASN A 184 10.77 -8.78 8.41
C ASN A 184 11.59 -7.47 8.34
N TYR A 185 11.31 -6.53 9.26
CA TYR A 185 11.98 -5.23 9.36
C TYR A 185 13.48 -5.32 9.58
N TYR A 186 13.92 -6.24 10.44
CA TYR A 186 15.34 -6.38 10.76
C TYR A 186 16.09 -7.06 9.63
N THR A 187 15.55 -8.15 9.07
CA THR A 187 16.14 -8.87 7.93
C THR A 187 16.46 -7.93 6.76
N ARG A 188 15.49 -7.10 6.34
CA ARG A 188 15.70 -6.15 5.23
C ARG A 188 16.63 -4.97 5.55
N ARG A 189 17.17 -4.91 6.76
CA ARG A 189 18.12 -3.89 7.24
C ARG A 189 19.43 -4.50 7.73
N GLU A 190 19.60 -5.82 7.60
CA GLU A 190 20.87 -6.48 7.86
C GLU A 190 21.95 -5.93 6.92
N GLU A 191 23.17 -5.86 7.42
CA GLU A 191 24.31 -5.45 6.62
C GLU A 191 24.51 -6.44 5.46
N GLY A 192 24.69 -5.92 4.25
CA GLY A 192 24.81 -6.74 3.04
C GLY A 192 23.48 -7.20 2.43
N PHE A 193 22.34 -7.01 3.10
CA PHE A 193 21.03 -7.38 2.54
C PHE A 193 20.68 -6.51 1.32
N GLY A 194 20.63 -7.13 0.15
CA GLY A 194 20.50 -6.48 -1.15
C GLY A 194 19.23 -6.83 -1.92
N VAL A 195 19.18 -6.38 -3.17
CA VAL A 195 18.06 -6.68 -4.08
C VAL A 195 17.97 -8.17 -4.41
N SER A 196 19.11 -8.84 -4.61
CA SER A 196 19.14 -10.29 -4.85
C SER A 196 18.51 -11.09 -3.70
N ASP A 197 18.80 -10.73 -2.45
CA ASP A 197 18.22 -11.39 -1.27
C ASP A 197 16.72 -11.12 -1.17
N PHE A 198 16.31 -9.87 -1.43
CA PHE A 198 14.90 -9.50 -1.45
C PHE A 198 14.12 -10.32 -2.49
N LEU A 199 14.64 -10.42 -3.71
CA LEU A 199 14.04 -11.19 -4.81
C LEU A 199 14.02 -12.69 -4.50
N HIS A 200 15.08 -13.22 -3.90
CA HIS A 200 15.12 -14.63 -3.48
C HIS A 200 14.03 -14.93 -2.45
N LEU A 201 13.85 -14.06 -1.45
CA LEU A 201 12.76 -14.21 -0.47
C LEU A 201 11.38 -14.08 -1.13
N ALA A 202 11.19 -13.10 -2.02
CA ALA A 202 9.93 -12.93 -2.75
C ALA A 202 9.61 -14.16 -3.64
N ALA A 203 10.60 -14.77 -4.27
CA ALA A 203 10.41 -15.94 -5.12
C ALA A 203 10.10 -17.24 -4.33
N SER A 204 10.44 -17.30 -3.04
CA SER A 204 10.43 -18.53 -2.23
C SER A 204 9.06 -19.23 -2.12
N THR A 205 7.94 -18.51 -2.28
CA THR A 205 6.58 -19.09 -2.28
C THR A 205 5.94 -19.21 -3.65
N SER A 206 6.59 -18.71 -4.71
CA SER A 206 6.05 -18.72 -6.09
C SER A 206 6.04 -20.13 -6.71
N ARG A 207 6.86 -21.06 -6.19
CA ARG A 207 7.02 -22.42 -6.73
C ARG A 207 5.81 -23.36 -6.51
N SER A 208 4.80 -22.97 -5.74
CA SER A 208 3.58 -23.78 -5.52
C SER A 208 2.39 -23.40 -6.40
N LYS A 209 2.47 -22.30 -7.17
CA LYS A 209 1.34 -21.82 -8.01
C LYS A 209 1.38 -22.30 -9.48
N GLY A 210 2.31 -23.19 -9.85
CA GLY A 210 2.46 -23.70 -11.22
C GLY A 210 1.69 -24.99 -11.53
N LYS A 211 0.80 -24.92 -12.54
CA LYS A 211 0.07 -25.99 -13.26
C LYS A 211 -1.27 -26.46 -12.67
N CYS A 212 -2.30 -25.64 -12.80
CA CYS A 212 -3.62 -26.19 -13.16
C CYS A 212 -3.69 -26.25 -14.69
N LYS A 213 -3.31 -27.41 -15.27
CA LYS A 213 -3.68 -27.73 -16.65
C LYS A 213 -5.20 -27.93 -16.66
N SER A 214 -5.90 -27.10 -17.42
CA SER A 214 -7.31 -27.32 -17.77
C SER A 214 -7.46 -28.73 -18.38
N PRO A 215 -8.40 -29.56 -17.90
CA PRO A 215 -8.62 -30.87 -18.50
C PRO A 215 -9.24 -30.67 -19.90
N SER A 216 -8.53 -31.16 -20.91
CA SER A 216 -9.06 -31.34 -22.25
C SER A 216 -10.24 -32.30 -22.20
N ILE A 217 -11.43 -31.79 -22.53
CA ILE A 217 -12.64 -32.58 -22.72
C ILE A 217 -12.51 -33.27 -24.09
N PRO A 218 -12.56 -34.61 -24.19
CA PRO A 218 -12.68 -35.27 -25.47
C PRO A 218 -14.12 -35.16 -25.98
N LEU A 219 -14.23 -34.97 -27.30
CA LEU A 219 -15.43 -34.98 -28.13
C LEU A 219 -16.33 -36.20 -27.88
#